data_AF-A0AAQ4E0C9-F1
#
_entry.id   AF-A0AAQ4E0C9-F1
#
_cell.length_a   1.000
_cell.length_b   1.000
_cell.length_c   1.000
_cell.angle_alpha   90.00
_cell.angle_beta   90.00
_cell.angle_gamma   90.00
#
_symmetry.space_group_name_H-M   'P 1'
#
loop_
_entity.id
_entity.type
_entity.pdbx_description
1 polymer ?
#
loop_
_entity_poly.entity_id
_entity_poly.type
_entity_poly.pdbx_seq_one_letter_code
_entity_poly.pdbx_strand_id
1 'polypeptide(L)'
;MKEVTGVRFSISNPNLVYNSCRDGSVRVWDLRNIRHPVSKFVANTEGKVKPLSCFDFNCNEQFLCAGTDLYDDNSYLLFWDFRSNKILGGYWDSHSDDITQVSKQQLIFPVGARSSSTRRSRTAWPQPAWIPW
;
A
#
# COMPACT_ATOMS: atom_id res chain seq x y z
N MET A 1 -15.72 -12.04 -12.47
CA MET A 1 -14.39 -12.21 -11.86
C MET A 1 -13.99 -10.88 -11.24
N LYS A 2 -13.31 -10.86 -10.08
CA LYS A 2 -12.84 -9.61 -9.49
C LYS A 2 -11.48 -9.22 -10.08
N GLU A 3 -11.26 -7.92 -10.24
CA GLU A 3 -10.10 -7.36 -10.95
C GLU A 3 -8.85 -7.35 -10.07
N VAL A 4 -7.71 -7.75 -10.66
CA VAL A 4 -6.39 -7.65 -10.04
C VAL A 4 -5.84 -6.28 -10.34
N THR A 5 -5.55 -5.50 -9.30
CA THR A 5 -5.12 -4.10 -9.45
C THR A 5 -3.60 -3.95 -9.48
N GLY A 6 -2.87 -4.95 -9.01
CA GLY A 6 -1.42 -4.94 -9.02
C GLY A 6 -0.83 -6.32 -8.78
N VAL A 7 0.39 -6.51 -9.28
CA VAL A 7 1.21 -7.70 -9.03
C VAL A 7 2.66 -7.27 -8.81
N ARG A 8 3.33 -7.85 -7.82
CA ARG A 8 4.73 -7.61 -7.50
C ARG A 8 5.44 -8.90 -7.08
N PHE A 9 6.66 -9.08 -7.56
CA PHE A 9 7.52 -10.16 -7.10
C PHE A 9 8.21 -9.75 -5.81
N SER A 10 8.44 -10.71 -4.93
CA SER A 10 9.23 -10.47 -3.73
C SER A 10 10.69 -10.18 -4.06
N ILE A 11 11.27 -9.24 -3.33
CA ILE A 11 12.69 -8.87 -3.38
C ILE A 11 13.53 -9.90 -2.62
N SER A 12 13.04 -10.40 -1.47
CA SER A 12 13.80 -11.31 -0.61
C SER A 12 13.75 -12.75 -1.11
N ASN A 13 12.63 -13.18 -1.71
CA ASN A 13 12.43 -14.55 -2.15
C ASN A 13 11.83 -14.62 -3.56
N PRO A 14 12.57 -15.11 -4.57
CA PRO A 14 12.08 -15.13 -5.95
C PRO A 14 10.88 -16.05 -6.19
N ASN A 15 10.54 -16.91 -5.21
CA ASN A 15 9.38 -17.79 -5.31
C ASN A 15 8.10 -17.13 -4.77
N LEU A 16 8.17 -15.95 -4.15
CA LEU A 16 7.00 -15.27 -3.60
C LEU A 16 6.48 -14.18 -4.55
N VAL A 17 5.16 -14.17 -4.74
CA VAL A 17 4.45 -13.18 -5.55
C VAL A 17 3.30 -12.58 -4.76
N TYR A 18 3.21 -11.26 -4.77
CA TYR A 18 2.13 -10.50 -4.18
C TYR A 18 1.15 -10.10 -5.27
N ASN A 19 -0.15 -10.23 -5.00
CA ASN A 19 -1.18 -9.63 -5.83
C ASN A 19 -2.17 -8.82 -4.98
N SER A 20 -2.61 -7.69 -5.51
CA SER A 20 -3.74 -6.95 -4.96
C SER A 20 -4.97 -7.14 -5.83
N CYS A 21 -6.12 -7.13 -5.18
CA CYS A 21 -7.41 -7.29 -5.85
C CYS A 21 -8.37 -6.21 -5.36
N ARG A 22 -9.24 -5.75 -6.26
CA ARG A 22 -10.34 -4.81 -5.95
C ARG A 22 -11.36 -5.41 -4.97
N ASP A 23 -11.19 -6.68 -4.59
CA ASP A 23 -11.90 -7.33 -3.48
C ASP A 23 -11.47 -6.85 -2.09
N GLY A 24 -10.50 -5.93 -2.03
CA GLY A 24 -9.97 -5.41 -0.78
C GLY A 24 -8.89 -6.30 -0.17
N SER A 25 -8.37 -7.28 -0.89
CA SER A 25 -7.33 -8.18 -0.38
C SER A 25 -6.02 -8.09 -1.17
N VAL A 26 -4.92 -8.19 -0.43
CA VAL A 26 -3.60 -8.47 -0.96
C VAL A 26 -3.24 -9.90 -0.56
N ARG A 27 -2.88 -10.74 -1.52
CA ARG A 27 -2.55 -12.14 -1.26
C ARG A 27 -1.12 -12.40 -1.68
N VAL A 28 -0.48 -13.31 -0.95
CA VAL A 28 0.89 -13.74 -1.16
C VAL A 28 0.85 -15.17 -1.65
N TRP A 29 1.53 -15.44 -2.74
CA TRP A 29 1.56 -16.73 -3.42
C TRP A 29 2.98 -17.26 -3.42
N ASP A 30 3.15 -18.55 -3.12
CA ASP A 30 4.39 -19.25 -3.37
C ASP A 30 4.28 -19.95 -4.73
N LEU A 31 5.18 -19.63 -5.66
CA LEU A 31 5.25 -20.22 -7.00
C LEU A 31 5.53 -21.73 -6.94
N ARG A 32 6.13 -22.22 -5.86
CA ARG A 32 6.34 -23.65 -5.64
C ARG A 32 5.04 -24.36 -5.22
N ASN A 33 4.10 -23.63 -4.62
CA ASN A 33 2.83 -24.17 -4.16
C ASN A 33 1.69 -23.16 -4.36
N ILE A 34 1.16 -23.13 -5.58
CA ILE A 34 0.12 -22.16 -6.00
C ILE A 34 -1.29 -22.57 -5.51
N ARG A 35 -1.45 -23.71 -4.82
CA ARG A 35 -2.78 -24.20 -4.39
C ARG A 35 -3.46 -23.27 -3.40
N HIS A 36 -2.70 -22.67 -2.49
CA HIS A 36 -3.22 -21.79 -1.45
C HIS A 36 -2.32 -20.57 -1.29
N PRO A 37 -2.90 -19.37 -1.03
CA PRO A 37 -2.09 -18.22 -0.69
C PRO A 37 -1.40 -18.45 0.65
N VAL A 38 -0.11 -18.11 0.73
CA VAL A 38 0.72 -18.19 1.93
C VAL A 38 0.19 -17.23 3.00
N SER A 39 -0.23 -16.04 2.57
CA SER A 39 -0.81 -15.03 3.44
C SER A 39 -1.86 -14.20 2.69
N LYS A 40 -2.79 -13.63 3.45
CA LYS A 40 -3.85 -12.76 2.95
C LYS A 40 -4.02 -11.59 3.90
N PHE A 41 -3.86 -10.39 3.37
CA PHE A 41 -4.13 -9.12 4.01
C PHE A 41 -5.47 -8.60 3.48
N VAL A 42 -6.31 -8.07 4.36
CA VAL A 42 -7.61 -7.53 3.98
C VAL A 42 -7.72 -6.09 4.49
N ALA A 43 -8.14 -5.19 3.60
CA ALA A 43 -8.51 -3.80 3.87
C ALA A 43 -9.86 -3.73 4.55
N ASN A 44 -9.95 -4.35 5.72
CA ASN A 44 -11.12 -4.27 6.58
C ASN A 44 -10.88 -3.20 7.65
N THR A 45 -11.54 -2.06 7.47
CA THR A 45 -11.55 -0.98 8.46
C THR A 45 -12.99 -0.82 8.92
N GLU A 46 -13.23 -0.89 10.23
CA GLU A 46 -14.56 -0.72 10.83
C GLU A 46 -15.63 -1.69 10.30
N GLY A 47 -15.23 -2.91 9.95
CA GLY A 47 -16.14 -3.94 9.44
C GLY A 47 -16.51 -3.79 7.96
N LYS A 48 -15.97 -2.79 7.26
CA LYS A 48 -16.17 -2.57 5.83
C LYS A 48 -14.90 -2.90 5.06
N VAL A 49 -15.04 -3.74 4.03
CA VAL A 49 -13.94 -4.06 3.12
C VAL A 49 -13.89 -3.02 2.02
N LYS A 50 -12.76 -2.30 1.94
CA LYS A 50 -12.56 -1.24 0.94
C LYS A 50 -11.83 -1.80 -0.29
N PRO A 51 -12.26 -1.45 -1.52
CA PRO A 51 -11.61 -1.91 -2.73
C PRO A 51 -10.21 -1.31 -2.86
N LEU A 52 -9.21 -2.13 -3.19
CA LEU A 52 -7.83 -1.66 -3.36
C LEU A 52 -7.55 -1.26 -4.81
N SER A 53 -7.06 -0.04 -5.01
CA SER A 53 -6.65 0.51 -6.30
C SER A 53 -5.19 0.21 -6.62
N CYS A 54 -4.33 0.16 -5.60
CA CYS A 54 -2.90 -0.09 -5.76
C CYS A 54 -2.28 -0.63 -4.47
N PHE A 55 -1.09 -1.23 -4.56
CA PHE A 55 -0.30 -1.62 -3.41
C PHE A 55 1.20 -1.54 -3.67
N ASP A 56 1.97 -1.38 -2.60
CA ASP A 56 3.42 -1.46 -2.61
C ASP A 56 3.95 -1.97 -1.25
N PHE A 57 5.20 -2.40 -1.18
CA PHE A 57 5.84 -2.82 0.07
C PHE A 57 7.18 -2.12 0.26
N ASN A 58 7.70 -2.12 1.49
CA ASN A 58 9.01 -1.52 1.73
C ASN A 58 10.15 -2.42 1.17
N CYS A 59 11.39 -1.93 1.18
CA CYS A 59 12.54 -2.67 0.65
C CYS A 59 12.88 -3.96 1.41
N ASN A 60 12.40 -4.13 2.64
CA ASN A 60 12.64 -5.32 3.45
C ASN A 60 11.37 -6.19 3.60
N GLU A 61 10.30 -5.86 2.89
CA GLU A 61 8.99 -6.54 2.86
C GLU A 61 8.31 -6.71 4.22
N GLN A 62 8.69 -5.91 5.22
CA GLN A 62 8.06 -5.96 6.55
C GLN A 62 6.77 -5.15 6.61
N PHE A 63 6.67 -4.09 5.81
CA PHE A 63 5.49 -3.24 5.77
C PHE A 63 4.90 -3.22 4.37
N LEU A 64 3.59 -3.43 4.31
CA LEU A 64 2.77 -3.33 3.11
C LEU A 64 1.94 -2.04 3.20
N CYS A 65 1.86 -1.30 2.11
CA CYS A 65 0.97 -0.16 1.94
C CYS A 65 0.02 -0.43 0.78
N ALA A 66 -1.24 -0.07 0.91
CA ALA A 66 -2.19 -0.15 -0.19
C ALA A 66 -3.12 1.05 -0.19
N GLY A 67 -3.36 1.57 -1.39
CA GLY A 67 -4.35 2.61 -1.64
C GLY A 67 -5.70 1.97 -1.95
N THR A 68 -6.77 2.57 -1.45
CA THR A 68 -8.13 2.23 -1.84
C THR A 68 -8.58 3.11 -2.99
N ASP A 69 -9.57 2.65 -3.75
CA ASP A 69 -10.38 3.57 -4.57
C ASP A 69 -11.15 4.53 -3.66
N LEU A 70 -11.76 5.56 -4.27
CA LEU A 70 -12.73 6.42 -3.61
C LEU A 70 -13.87 5.55 -3.05
N TYR A 71 -13.98 5.53 -1.73
CA TYR A 71 -15.00 4.80 -1.00
C TYR A 71 -15.63 5.74 0.01
N ASP A 72 -16.91 6.05 -0.16
CA ASP A 72 -17.64 6.97 0.74
C ASP A 72 -16.98 8.36 0.77
N ASP A 73 -16.71 8.91 -0.42
CA ASP A 73 -16.04 10.21 -0.68
C ASP A 73 -14.63 10.38 -0.11
N ASN A 74 -14.02 9.29 0.39
CA ASN A 74 -12.68 9.29 0.94
C ASN A 74 -11.80 8.24 0.24
N SER A 75 -10.54 8.58 0.03
CA SER A 75 -9.50 7.62 -0.33
C SER A 75 -8.68 7.27 0.90
N TYR A 76 -8.30 5.99 1.03
CA TYR A 76 -7.58 5.50 2.20
C TYR A 76 -6.23 4.93 1.78
N LEU A 77 -5.18 5.30 2.51
CA LEU A 77 -3.88 4.64 2.48
C LEU A 77 -3.77 3.77 3.72
N LEU A 78 -3.81 2.46 3.54
CA LEU A 78 -3.75 1.49 4.62
C LEU A 78 -2.35 0.89 4.72
N PHE A 79 -1.89 0.66 5.95
CA PHE A 79 -0.60 0.07 6.25
C PHE A 79 -0.78 -1.23 7.04
N TRP A 80 -0.05 -2.27 6.65
CA TRP A 80 0.01 -3.54 7.36
C TRP A 80 1.44 -3.89 7.71
N ASP A 81 1.62 -4.54 8.86
CA ASP A 81 2.84 -5.30 9.15
C ASP A 81 2.67 -6.73 8.67
N PHE A 82 3.63 -7.18 7.85
CA PHE A 82 3.64 -8.51 7.26
C PHE A 82 3.68 -9.61 8.32
N ARG A 83 4.40 -9.39 9.42
CA ARG A 83 4.61 -10.41 10.47
C ARG A 83 3.38 -10.61 11.33
N SER A 84 2.70 -9.52 11.66
CA SER A 84 1.50 -9.55 12.51
C SER A 84 0.20 -9.71 11.72
N ASN A 85 0.24 -9.52 10.39
CA ASN A 85 -0.93 -9.47 9.52
C ASN A 85 -2.02 -8.52 10.07
N LYS A 86 -1.58 -7.47 10.75
CA LYS A 86 -2.44 -6.49 11.40
C LYS A 86 -2.33 -5.17 10.66
N ILE A 87 -3.48 -4.51 10.50
CA ILE A 87 -3.52 -3.12 10.05
C ILE A 87 -2.88 -2.27 11.15
N LEU A 88 -1.77 -1.61 10.83
CA LEU A 88 -1.07 -0.71 11.75
C LEU A 88 -1.74 0.66 11.83
N GLY A 89 -2.40 1.07 10.75
CA GLY A 89 -3.08 2.34 10.66
C GLY A 89 -3.46 2.65 9.22
N GLY A 90 -4.23 3.71 9.05
CA GLY A 90 -4.57 4.25 7.76
C GLY A 90 -4.54 5.77 7.77
N TYR A 91 -4.14 6.37 6.66
CA TYR A 91 -4.39 7.78 6.39
C TYR A 91 -5.63 7.89 5.50
N TRP A 92 -6.44 8.90 5.73
CA TRP A 92 -7.56 9.26 4.86
C TRP A 92 -7.43 10.76 4.56
N ASP A 93 -7.51 11.10 3.28
CA ASP A 93 -7.63 12.50 2.88
C ASP A 93 -9.08 12.72 2.41
N SER A 94 -9.77 13.65 3.06
CA SER A 94 -11.15 14.03 2.72
C SER A 94 -11.21 15.04 1.56
N HIS A 95 -10.05 15.43 1.00
CA HIS A 95 -9.99 16.27 -0.19
C HIS A 95 -9.55 15.47 -1.43
N SER A 96 -10.56 14.81 -2.00
CA SER A 96 -10.70 14.26 -3.35
C SER A 96 -9.56 14.54 -4.34
N ASP A 97 -8.69 13.56 -4.52
CA ASP A 97 -8.40 13.01 -5.84
C ASP A 97 -7.81 11.59 -5.71
N ASP A 98 -7.97 10.79 -6.77
CA ASP A 98 -7.54 9.39 -6.83
C ASP A 98 -6.05 9.23 -6.49
N ILE A 99 -5.73 8.28 -5.61
CA ILE A 99 -4.35 7.85 -5.39
C ILE A 99 -3.95 6.97 -6.56
N THR A 100 -3.44 7.60 -7.61
CA THR A 100 -3.13 6.96 -8.89
C THR A 100 -1.83 6.16 -8.87
N GLN A 101 -0.90 6.44 -7.94
CA GLN A 101 0.35 5.69 -7.84
C GLN A 101 1.03 5.87 -6.47
N VAL A 102 1.34 4.74 -5.80
CA VAL A 102 2.31 4.72 -4.69
C VAL A 102 3.61 4.16 -5.26
N SER A 103 4.58 5.04 -5.54
CA SER A 103 5.93 4.63 -5.94
C SER A 103 6.96 5.28 -5.02
N LYS A 104 7.86 4.49 -4.45
CA LYS A 104 9.05 5.03 -3.78
C LYS A 104 9.99 5.68 -4.80
N GLN A 105 10.35 6.94 -4.56
CA GLN A 105 11.48 7.56 -5.22
C GLN A 105 12.76 7.16 -4.47
N GLN A 106 13.58 6.31 -5.09
CA GLN A 106 14.89 5.95 -4.57
C GLN A 106 15.85 7.13 -4.78
N LEU A 107 16.17 7.84 -3.71
CA LEU A 107 17.18 8.90 -3.69
C LEU A 107 18.58 8.27 -3.83
N ILE A 108 19.03 8.08 -5.07
CA ILE A 108 20.45 8.08 -5.40
C ILE A 108 20.73 9.50 -5.92
N PHE A 109 21.45 10.30 -5.16
CA PHE A 109 21.97 11.57 -5.66
C PHE A 109 23.21 11.28 -6.53
N PRO A 110 23.18 11.60 -7.83
CA PRO A 110 24.32 12.22 -8.46
C PRO A 110 23.99 13.68 -8.76
N VAL A 111 24.98 14.52 -8.52
CA VAL A 111 24.97 15.97 -8.69
C VAL A 111 24.62 16.33 -10.15
N GLY A 112 23.57 17.13 -10.30
CA GLY A 112 23.38 18.04 -11.44
C GLY A 112 22.71 17.49 -12.69
N ALA A 113 21.39 17.67 -12.81
CA ALA A 113 20.71 18.03 -14.07
C ALA A 113 19.25 18.43 -13.80
N ARG A 114 18.74 19.39 -14.58
CA ARG A 114 17.41 20.01 -14.47
C ARG A 114 16.28 19.19 -15.11
N SER A 115 15.06 19.51 -14.65
CA SER A 115 13.72 19.25 -15.21
C SER A 115 13.22 17.79 -15.06
N SER A 116 11.98 17.49 -14.69
CA SER A 116 10.70 18.18 -14.94
C SER A 116 9.75 18.11 -13.72
N SER A 117 8.76 19.01 -13.71
CA SER A 117 7.85 19.30 -12.61
C SER A 117 6.95 18.14 -12.21
N THR A 118 6.95 17.79 -10.92
CA THR A 118 5.79 17.23 -10.23
C THR A 118 5.63 17.96 -8.90
N ARG A 119 4.43 18.49 -8.70
CA ARG A 119 4.10 19.48 -7.67
C ARG A 119 4.31 18.86 -6.28
N ARG A 120 5.25 19.42 -5.52
CA ARG A 120 5.49 19.08 -4.10
C ARG A 120 4.25 19.45 -3.28
N SER A 121 3.51 18.47 -2.77
CA SER A 121 2.90 18.63 -1.46
C SER A 121 3.98 18.32 -0.42
N ARG A 122 4.41 19.36 0.31
CA ARG A 122 5.26 19.19 1.49
C ARG A 122 4.36 18.65 2.61
N THR A 123 4.37 17.36 2.86
CA THR A 123 3.91 16.82 4.15
C THR A 123 5.14 16.68 5.04
N ALA A 124 5.33 17.65 5.92
CA ALA A 124 6.24 17.56 7.04
C ALA A 124 5.79 16.40 7.96
N TRP A 125 6.74 15.71 8.58
CA TRP A 125 6.49 14.72 9.62
C TRP A 125 5.55 15.29 10.70
N PRO A 126 4.38 14.69 10.97
CA PRO A 126 3.60 15.12 12.12
C PRO A 126 4.30 14.63 13.40
N GLN A 127 4.52 15.57 14.32
CA GLN A 127 4.87 15.26 15.71
C GLN A 127 3.74 14.44 16.35
N PRO A 128 4.03 13.50 17.28
CA PRO A 128 2.99 12.80 18.01
C PRO A 128 2.20 13.80 18.87
N ALA A 129 0.92 14.00 18.53
CA ALA A 129 0.01 14.80 19.34
C ALA A 129 -0.47 13.95 20.53
N TRP A 130 -0.14 14.42 21.74
CA TRP A 130 -0.59 13.84 23.00
C TRP A 130 -2.11 14.02 23.15
N ILE A 131 -2.80 12.95 23.55
CA ILE A 131 -4.22 12.95 23.89
C ILE A 131 -4.37 13.56 25.30
N PRO A 132 -5.21 14.59 25.53
CA PRO A 132 -5.56 15.02 26.88
C PRO A 132 -6.82 14.29 27.39
N TRP A 133 -6.65 13.65 28.55
CA TRP A 133 -7.60 13.08 29.53
C TRP A 133 -8.76 12.21 29.05
#